data_AF-A0A832UP76-F1
#
_entry.id   AF-A0A832UP76-F1
#
_cell.length_a   1.000
_cell.length_b   1.000
_cell.length_c   1.000
_cell.angle_alpha   90.00
_cell.angle_beta   90.00
_cell.angle_gamma   90.00
#
_symmetry.space_group_name_H-M   'P 1'
#
loop_
_entity.id
_entity.type
_entity.pdbx_description
1 polymer ?
#
loop_
_entity_poly.entity_id
_entity_poly.type
_entity_poly.pdbx_seq_one_letter_code
_entity_poly.pdbx_strand_id
1 'polypeptide(L)'
;MKKDLAYLIGALRDGSVFYDKNSRNYQIIWYENNLSCLTNSIFKRVEKYFGKKPRIQQYKKGYYRILVSSQKIYNKIVNDFEFVSPQIFWNTPILIRNASKGIVAKYIAGFFDAEGDLNPKKYMIGFSQKKFKCSSIH
;
A
#
# COMPACT_ATOMS: atom_id res chain seq x y z
N MET A 1 -9.50 -13.80 -5.08
CA MET A 1 -8.31 -12.95 -4.84
C MET A 1 -7.20 -13.77 -4.19
N LYS A 2 -5.91 -13.54 -4.50
CA LYS A 2 -4.79 -14.24 -3.83
C LYS A 2 -4.33 -13.48 -2.57
N LYS A 3 -3.86 -14.22 -1.55
CA LYS A 3 -3.38 -13.67 -0.27
C LYS A 3 -2.25 -12.64 -0.43
N ASP A 4 -1.32 -12.87 -1.36
CA ASP A 4 -0.21 -11.95 -1.63
C ASP A 4 -0.70 -10.61 -2.17
N LEU A 5 -1.68 -10.62 -3.09
CA LEU A 5 -2.28 -9.38 -3.58
C LEU A 5 -2.99 -8.63 -2.45
N ALA A 6 -3.79 -9.33 -1.64
CA ALA A 6 -4.51 -8.70 -0.53
C ALA A 6 -3.55 -7.98 0.43
N TYR A 7 -2.44 -8.63 0.79
CA TYR A 7 -1.40 -8.03 1.60
C TYR A 7 -0.77 -6.81 0.91
N LEU A 8 -0.41 -6.91 -0.38
CA LEU A 8 0.17 -5.79 -1.13
C LEU A 8 -0.75 -4.57 -1.19
N ILE A 9 -2.06 -4.79 -1.36
CA ILE A 9 -3.07 -3.71 -1.37
C ILE A 9 -3.22 -3.08 0.02
N GLY A 10 -3.13 -3.89 1.09
CA GLY A 10 -3.09 -3.38 2.47
C GLY A 10 -1.84 -2.55 2.74
N ALA A 11 -0.67 -3.05 2.36
CA ALA A 11 0.60 -2.35 2.57
C ALA A 11 0.73 -1.07 1.73
N LEU A 12 -0.05 -0.95 0.66
CA LEU A 12 -0.05 0.24 -0.18
C LEU A 12 -0.67 1.47 0.55
N ARG A 13 -1.22 1.30 1.76
CA ARG A 13 -1.84 2.37 2.55
C ARG A 13 -0.89 3.44 3.06
N ASP A 14 0.42 3.20 3.10
CA ASP A 14 1.45 4.25 3.26
C ASP A 14 2.09 4.60 1.89
N GLY A 15 1.69 3.93 0.82
CA GLY A 15 2.26 4.02 -0.52
C GLY A 15 1.69 5.12 -1.43
N SER A 16 1.96 4.99 -2.72
CA SER A 16 1.44 5.91 -3.75
C SER A 16 1.14 5.18 -5.05
N VAL A 17 0.05 5.57 -5.70
CA VAL A 17 -0.39 5.05 -7.01
C VAL A 17 -0.71 6.25 -7.89
N PHE A 18 0.10 6.51 -8.92
CA PHE A 18 -0.08 7.68 -9.78
C PHE A 18 0.52 7.50 -11.18
N TYR A 19 0.02 8.29 -12.12
CA TYR A 19 0.65 8.49 -13.42
C TYR A 19 1.55 9.72 -13.34
N ASP A 20 2.85 9.51 -13.54
CA ASP A 20 3.84 10.58 -13.65
C ASP A 20 3.81 11.15 -15.07
N LYS A 21 3.26 12.36 -15.22
CA LYS A 21 3.17 13.06 -16.51
C LYS A 21 4.53 13.38 -17.12
N ASN A 22 5.54 13.64 -16.30
CA ASN A 22 6.87 14.06 -16.77
C ASN A 22 7.61 12.88 -17.40
N SER A 23 7.61 11.74 -16.71
CA SER A 23 8.26 10.53 -17.20
C SER A 23 7.35 9.62 -18.04
N ARG A 24 6.07 9.98 -18.20
CA ARG A 24 5.01 9.20 -18.86
C ARG A 24 4.92 7.77 -18.32
N ASN A 25 5.10 7.60 -17.00
CA ASN A 25 5.15 6.29 -16.35
C ASN A 25 4.02 6.12 -15.34
N TYR A 26 3.51 4.89 -15.26
CA TYR A 26 2.52 4.48 -14.27
C TYR A 26 3.23 3.86 -13.07
N GLN A 27 3.21 4.55 -11.93
CA GLN A 27 4.00 4.19 -10.76
C GLN A 27 3.12 3.67 -9.62
N ILE A 28 3.60 2.59 -9.02
CA ILE A 28 3.10 2.02 -7.77
C ILE A 28 4.29 1.98 -6.82
N ILE A 29 4.14 2.63 -5.67
CA ILE A 29 5.22 2.82 -4.71
C ILE A 29 4.79 2.37 -3.32
N TRP A 30 5.64 1.60 -2.64
CA TRP A 30 5.57 1.33 -1.21
C TRP A 30 6.78 1.97 -0.54
N TYR A 31 6.60 2.62 0.60
CA TYR A 31 7.67 3.23 1.40
C TYR A 31 7.89 2.41 2.66
N GLU A 32 9.12 2.42 3.18
CA GLU A 32 9.49 1.76 4.42
C GLU A 32 10.86 2.28 4.92
N ASN A 33 11.06 2.40 6.22
CA ASN A 33 12.36 2.79 6.81
C ASN A 33 13.27 1.58 7.05
N ASN A 34 12.70 0.38 7.10
CA ASN A 34 13.41 -0.89 7.24
C ASN A 34 13.55 -1.63 5.90
N LEU A 35 14.74 -1.56 5.30
CA LEU A 35 15.03 -2.23 4.03
C LEU A 35 14.80 -3.74 4.06
N SER A 36 15.06 -4.41 5.19
CA SER A 36 14.85 -5.86 5.34
C SER A 36 13.35 -6.22 5.33
N CYS A 37 12.51 -5.41 5.99
CA CYS A 37 11.05 -5.59 5.94
C CYS A 37 10.54 -5.42 4.50
N LEU A 38 10.96 -4.33 3.85
CA LEU A 38 10.58 -3.99 2.49
C LEU A 38 10.95 -5.09 1.47
N THR A 39 12.17 -5.64 1.58
CA THR A 39 12.65 -6.73 0.72
C THR A 39 11.98 -8.07 1.03
N ASN A 40 11.87 -8.45 2.31
CA ASN A 40 11.36 -9.77 2.68
C ASN A 40 9.83 -9.89 2.57
N SER A 41 9.11 -8.78 2.64
CA SER A 41 7.65 -8.77 2.53
C SER A 41 7.17 -8.29 1.16
N ILE A 42 7.39 -7.02 0.83
CA ILE A 42 6.78 -6.40 -0.36
C ILE A 42 7.46 -6.88 -1.65
N PHE A 43 8.80 -6.84 -1.72
CA PHE A 43 9.51 -7.20 -2.96
C PHE A 43 9.17 -8.61 -3.44
N LYS A 44 9.31 -9.59 -2.55
CA LYS A 44 9.03 -11.01 -2.85
C LYS A 44 7.59 -11.22 -3.28
N ARG A 45 6.62 -10.52 -2.65
CA ARG A 45 5.20 -10.63 -3.03
C ARG A 45 4.90 -9.99 -4.37
N VAL A 46 5.51 -8.84 -4.69
CA VAL A 46 5.36 -8.19 -6.00
C VAL A 46 5.91 -9.10 -7.09
N GLU A 47 7.12 -9.62 -6.92
CA GLU A 47 7.76 -10.52 -7.88
C GLU A 47 6.93 -11.79 -8.09
N LYS A 48 6.50 -12.43 -6.99
CA LYS A 48 5.68 -13.64 -7.03
C LYS A 48 4.28 -13.42 -7.65
N TYR A 49 3.59 -12.33 -7.30
CA TYR A 49 2.21 -12.13 -7.74
C TYR A 49 2.13 -11.52 -9.15
N PHE A 50 2.98 -10.55 -9.46
CA PHE A 50 2.95 -9.83 -10.73
C PHE A 50 3.97 -10.33 -11.76
N GLY A 51 4.90 -11.22 -11.38
CA GLY A 51 5.98 -11.66 -12.26
C GLY A 51 6.93 -10.52 -12.65
N LYS A 52 6.99 -9.46 -11.83
CA LYS A 52 7.75 -8.24 -12.13
C LYS A 52 8.72 -7.94 -11.01
N LYS A 53 10.01 -7.83 -11.36
CA LYS A 53 11.05 -7.42 -10.42
C LYS A 53 10.91 -5.93 -10.11
N PRO A 54 10.60 -5.54 -8.86
CA PRO A 54 10.54 -4.13 -8.47
C PRO A 54 11.92 -3.49 -8.44
N ARG A 55 11.96 -2.15 -8.48
CA ARG A 55 13.16 -1.37 -8.18
C ARG A 55 13.15 -0.96 -6.72
N ILE A 56 14.27 -1.12 -6.02
CA ILE A 56 14.46 -0.59 -4.67
C ILE A 56 15.31 0.67 -4.78
N GLN A 57 14.88 1.74 -4.10
CA GLN A 57 15.60 3.01 -4.09
C GLN A 57 15.57 3.60 -2.68
N GLN A 58 16.69 4.17 -2.24
CA GLN A 58 16.70 5.06 -1.10
C GLN A 58 16.29 6.46 -1.59
N TYR A 59 15.15 6.97 -1.13
CA TYR A 59 14.64 8.28 -1.60
C TYR A 59 14.93 9.41 -0.59
N LYS A 60 15.20 9.06 0.67
CA LYS A 60 15.74 9.93 1.72
C LYS A 60 16.68 9.11 2.60
N LYS A 61 17.59 9.77 3.33
CA LYS A 61 18.51 9.09 4.25
C LYS A 61 17.72 8.23 5.26
N GLY A 62 17.95 6.92 5.26
CA GLY A 62 17.24 5.96 6.12
C GLY A 62 15.83 5.59 5.68
N TYR A 63 15.35 6.06 4.52
CA TYR A 63 14.03 5.72 3.99
C TYR A 63 14.12 5.14 2.58
N TYR A 64 13.48 4.00 2.39
CA TYR A 64 13.53 3.20 1.18
C TYR A 64 12.15 3.15 0.54
N ARG A 65 12.14 2.88 -0.77
CA ARG A 65 10.91 2.63 -1.52
C ARG A 65 11.08 1.48 -2.48
N ILE A 66 10.01 0.71 -2.65
CA ILE A 66 9.83 -0.20 -3.79
C ILE A 66 9.00 0.52 -4.83
N LEU A 67 9.53 0.58 -6.05
CA LEU A 67 8.88 1.18 -7.20
C LEU A 67 8.62 0.13 -8.28
N VAL A 68 7.37 0.06 -8.71
CA VAL A 68 6.92 -0.72 -9.86
C VAL A 68 6.41 0.26 -10.92
N SER A 69 7.05 0.29 -12.09
CA SER A 69 6.55 1.02 -13.25
C SER A 69 5.82 0.06 -14.18
N SER A 70 4.48 0.10 -14.22
CA SER A 70 3.69 -0.76 -15.12
C SER A 70 2.26 -0.25 -15.26
N GLN A 71 1.87 0.09 -16.48
CA GLN A 71 0.49 0.48 -16.79
C GLN A 71 -0.52 -0.62 -16.46
N LYS A 72 -0.18 -1.88 -16.78
CA LYS A 72 -1.05 -3.04 -16.49
C LYS A 72 -1.33 -3.19 -14.98
N ILE A 73 -0.28 -3.11 -14.15
CA ILE A 73 -0.43 -3.23 -12.69
C ILE A 73 -1.17 -2.02 -12.14
N TYR A 74 -0.84 -0.82 -12.61
CA TYR A 74 -1.51 0.42 -12.21
C TYR A 74 -3.02 0.36 -12.49
N ASN A 75 -3.41 0.07 -13.74
CA ASN A 75 -4.82 -0.02 -14.13
C ASN A 75 -5.55 -1.07 -13.30
N LYS A 76 -4.91 -2.22 -13.03
CA LYS A 76 -5.47 -3.23 -12.14
C LYS A 76 -5.73 -2.67 -10.74
N ILE A 77 -4.77 -1.94 -10.16
CA ILE A 77 -4.93 -1.38 -8.82
C ILE A 77 -6.03 -0.32 -8.79
N VAL A 78 -6.03 0.61 -9.74
CA VAL A 78 -7.02 1.71 -9.79
C VAL A 78 -8.42 1.18 -10.05
N ASN A 79 -8.58 0.27 -11.02
CA ASN A 79 -9.91 -0.20 -11.44
C ASN A 79 -10.50 -1.21 -10.44
N ASP A 80 -9.68 -2.13 -9.91
CA ASP A 80 -10.19 -3.18 -9.03
C ASP A 80 -10.30 -2.72 -7.56
N PHE A 81 -9.47 -1.75 -7.15
CA PHE A 81 -9.37 -1.35 -5.74
C PHE A 81 -9.68 0.13 -5.49
N GLU A 82 -10.05 0.90 -6.51
CA GLU A 82 -10.50 2.30 -6.38
C GLU A 82 -9.44 3.22 -5.75
N PHE A 83 -8.16 2.87 -5.89
CA PHE A 83 -7.05 3.66 -5.35
C PHE A 83 -6.72 4.84 -6.26
N VAL A 84 -7.57 5.87 -6.21
CA VAL A 84 -7.40 7.14 -6.92
C VAL A 84 -6.60 8.14 -6.09
N SER A 85 -5.59 8.79 -6.67
CA SER A 85 -4.85 9.84 -5.98
C SER A 85 -5.75 11.07 -5.76
N PRO A 86 -5.70 11.74 -4.59
CA PRO A 86 -4.86 11.46 -3.42
C PRO A 86 -5.40 10.35 -2.49
N GLN A 87 -4.48 9.73 -1.75
CA GLN A 87 -4.70 8.61 -0.81
C GLN A 87 -5.81 8.84 0.24
N ILE A 88 -6.11 10.09 0.57
CA ILE A 88 -7.21 10.46 1.49
C ILE A 88 -8.59 9.97 1.04
N PHE A 89 -8.76 9.70 -0.26
CA PHE A 89 -10.02 9.19 -0.81
C PHE A 89 -10.10 7.67 -0.82
N TRP A 90 -9.05 6.97 -0.38
CA TRP A 90 -9.03 5.52 -0.44
C TRP A 90 -9.84 4.90 0.69
N ASN A 91 -10.98 4.32 0.34
CA ASN A 91 -11.75 3.45 1.21
C ASN A 91 -11.17 2.02 1.24
N THR A 92 -11.71 1.16 2.11
CA THR A 92 -11.47 -0.28 1.98
C THR A 92 -12.17 -0.79 0.71
N PRO A 93 -11.44 -1.37 -0.26
CA PRO A 93 -12.01 -1.79 -1.52
C PRO A 93 -13.17 -2.76 -1.35
N ILE A 94 -14.20 -2.68 -2.20
CA ILE A 94 -15.36 -3.57 -2.09
C ILE A 94 -14.97 -5.05 -2.28
N LEU A 95 -13.98 -5.30 -3.14
CA LEU A 95 -13.39 -6.63 -3.33
C LEU A 95 -12.75 -7.20 -2.06
N ILE A 96 -12.25 -6.34 -1.16
CA ILE A 96 -11.70 -6.77 0.14
C ILE A 96 -12.83 -6.99 1.13
N ARG A 97 -13.80 -6.06 1.20
CA ARG A 97 -14.96 -6.17 2.12
C ARG A 97 -15.75 -7.46 1.92
N ASN A 98 -15.89 -7.89 0.67
CA ASN A 98 -16.64 -9.10 0.30
C ASN A 98 -15.77 -10.36 0.20
N ALA A 99 -14.47 -10.28 0.53
CA ALA A 99 -13.58 -11.43 0.46
C ALA A 99 -13.73 -12.38 1.66
N SER A 100 -13.19 -13.59 1.53
CA SER A 100 -13.14 -14.52 2.65
C SER A 100 -12.28 -13.99 3.80
N LYS A 101 -12.58 -14.44 5.03
CA LYS A 101 -11.84 -14.05 6.25
C LYS A 101 -10.32 -14.16 6.09
N GLY A 102 -9.83 -15.20 5.41
CA GLY A 102 -8.40 -15.39 5.18
C GLY A 102 -7.75 -14.38 4.22
N ILE A 103 -8.53 -13.79 3.30
CA ILE A 103 -8.08 -12.70 2.43
C ILE A 103 -8.12 -11.37 3.17
N VAL A 104 -9.21 -11.10 3.90
CA VAL A 104 -9.36 -9.92 4.75
C VAL A 104 -8.23 -9.85 5.77
N ALA A 105 -7.92 -10.96 6.45
CA ALA A 105 -6.82 -11.03 7.41
C ALA A 105 -5.46 -10.66 6.78
N LYS A 106 -5.22 -11.04 5.52
CA LYS A 106 -3.97 -10.69 4.82
C LYS A 106 -3.93 -9.23 4.40
N TYR A 107 -5.07 -8.66 4.00
CA TYR A 107 -5.18 -7.22 3.79
C TYR A 107 -4.92 -6.44 5.07
N ILE A 108 -5.55 -6.83 6.19
CA ILE A 108 -5.35 -6.17 7.50
C ILE A 108 -3.89 -6.26 7.93
N ALA A 109 -3.23 -7.41 7.75
CA ALA A 109 -1.81 -7.54 8.05
C ALA A 109 -0.95 -6.54 7.24
N GLY A 110 -1.21 -6.42 5.94
CA GLY A 110 -0.50 -5.43 5.11
C GLY A 110 -0.80 -4.00 5.54
N PHE A 111 -2.06 -3.69 5.87
CA PHE A 111 -2.46 -2.37 6.37
C PHE A 111 -1.72 -2.06 7.68
N PHE A 112 -1.70 -3.00 8.62
CA PHE A 112 -1.05 -2.83 9.91
C PHE A 112 0.46 -2.64 9.77
N ASP A 113 1.10 -3.37 8.86
CA ASP A 113 2.54 -3.16 8.62
C ASP A 113 2.84 -1.76 8.03
N ALA A 114 1.87 -1.13 7.36
CA ALA A 114 2.03 0.22 6.80
C ALA A 114 1.68 1.36 7.77
N GLU A 115 0.61 1.22 8.55
CA GLU A 115 0.01 2.32 9.35
C GLU A 115 -0.23 1.94 10.82
N GLY A 116 0.14 0.72 11.19
CA GLY A 116 -0.06 0.18 12.52
C GLY A 116 0.97 0.73 13.51
N ASP A 117 0.52 0.92 14.74
CA ASP A 117 1.38 1.26 15.87
C ASP A 117 1.15 0.25 17.00
N LEU A 118 2.25 -0.16 17.63
CA LEU A 118 2.24 -1.01 18.82
C LEU A 118 2.64 -0.17 20.02
N ASN A 119 1.67 0.10 20.90
CA ASN A 119 1.95 0.70 22.20
C ASN A 119 1.94 -0.39 23.29
N PRO A 120 3.10 -0.97 23.65
CA PRO A 120 3.17 -2.07 24.61
C PRO A 120 2.72 -1.66 26.02
N LYS A 121 2.70 -0.37 26.35
CA LYS A 121 2.26 0.13 27.66
C LYS A 121 0.73 0.19 27.79
N LYS A 122 0.00 0.17 26.68
CA LYS A 122 -1.47 0.31 26.66
C LYS A 122 -2.19 -0.96 26.18
N TYR A 123 -1.45 -2.03 25.83
CA TYR A 123 -1.99 -3.24 25.20
C TYR A 123 -2.99 -2.94 24.07
N MET A 124 -2.72 -1.87 23.30
CA MET A 124 -3.64 -1.35 22.29
C MET A 124 -2.98 -1.41 20.92
N ILE A 125 -3.75 -1.88 19.94
CA ILE A 125 -3.40 -1.88 18.52
C ILE A 125 -4.16 -0.71 17.89
N GLY A 126 -3.42 0.23 17.30
CA GLY A 126 -3.97 1.42 16.65
C GLY A 126 -3.70 1.43 15.15
N PHE A 127 -4.54 2.16 14.42
CA PHE A 127 -4.30 2.54 13.03
C PHE A 127 -4.44 4.06 12.93
N SER A 128 -3.43 4.73 12.38
CA SER A 128 -3.56 6.14 12.00
C SER A 128 -3.80 6.22 10.50
N GLN A 129 -4.63 7.16 10.05
CA GLN A 129 -4.69 7.51 8.64
C GLN A 129 -4.90 9.01 8.57
N LYS A 130 -4.22 9.68 7.64
CA LYS A 130 -4.41 11.11 7.38
C LYS A 130 -5.89 11.39 7.08
N LYS A 131 -6.58 12.09 7.99
CA LYS A 131 -7.92 12.63 7.78
C LYS A 131 -7.84 14.10 7.36
N PHE A 132 -8.77 14.52 6.50
CA PHE A 132 -9.03 15.94 6.24
C PHE A 132 -9.47 16.60 7.55
N LYS A 133 -8.94 17.79 7.89
CA LYS A 133 -9.62 18.65 8.87
C LYS A 133 -10.93 19.08 8.22
N CYS A 134 -12.07 18.72 8.81
CA CYS A 134 -13.32 19.41 8.51
C CYS A 134 -13.12 20.87 8.93
N SER A 135 -12.90 21.77 7.97
CA SER A 135 -13.17 23.19 8.18
C SER A 135 -14.68 23.33 8.32
N SER A 136 -15.13 23.58 9.54
CA SER A 136 -16.49 24.03 9.83
C SER A 136 -16.73 25.27 8.97
N ILE A 137 -17.63 25.16 7.99
CA ILE A 137 -18.19 26.34 7.33
C ILE A 137 -19.22 26.87 8.32
N HIS A 138 -18.90 27.99 8.96
CA HIS A 138 -19.87 28.84 9.66
C HIS A 138 -20.37 29.90 8.70
#